data_AF-A0A3M7RF81-F1
#
_entry.id   AF-A0A3M7RF81-F1
#
_cell.length_a   1.000
_cell.length_b   1.000
_cell.length_c   1.000
_cell.angle_alpha   90.00
_cell.angle_beta   90.00
_cell.angle_gamma   90.00
#
_symmetry.space_group_name_H-M   'P 1'
#
loop_
_entity.id
_entity.type
_entity.pdbx_description
1 polymer ?
#
loop_
_entity_poly.entity_id
_entity_poly.type
_entity_poly.pdbx_seq_one_letter_code
_entity_poly.pdbx_strand_id
1 'polypeptide(L)'
;MKIPYEEDKETDEPGILAISFSMDGVFKPLGGFLIGFSPEFEIALYTIVFLCGEKKTRLNFANLDVIFECYKMERNDKEVLATIYPTV
;
A
#
# COMPACT_ATOMS: atom_id res chain seq x y z
N MET A 1 -7.88 9.93 -30.15
CA MET A 1 -6.97 8.77 -29.98
C MET A 1 -7.60 7.85 -28.97
N LYS A 2 -8.25 6.77 -29.42
CA LYS A 2 -8.85 5.77 -28.52
C LYS A 2 -7.71 4.85 -28.08
N ILE A 3 -7.45 4.83 -26.79
CA ILE A 3 -6.63 3.80 -26.14
C ILE A 3 -7.32 2.46 -26.42
N PRO A 4 -6.62 1.43 -26.95
CA PRO A 4 -7.23 0.13 -27.14
C PRO A 4 -7.62 -0.41 -25.77
N TYR A 5 -8.85 -0.92 -25.63
CA TYR A 5 -9.21 -1.75 -24.50
C TYR A 5 -8.48 -3.07 -24.70
N GLU A 6 -7.42 -3.27 -23.93
CA GLU A 6 -6.80 -4.57 -23.75
C GLU A 6 -7.82 -5.45 -23.02
N GLU A 7 -8.02 -6.66 -23.51
CA GLU A 7 -9.02 -7.58 -22.97
C GLU A 7 -8.60 -7.92 -21.52
N ASP A 8 -9.28 -7.30 -20.55
CA ASP A 8 -9.03 -7.51 -19.13
C ASP A 8 -9.25 -9.00 -18.82
N LYS A 9 -8.16 -9.76 -18.76
CA LYS A 9 -8.20 -11.06 -18.10
C LYS A 9 -8.55 -10.75 -16.66
N GLU A 10 -9.78 -11.10 -16.28
CA GLU A 10 -10.30 -11.01 -14.92
C GLU A 10 -9.49 -11.98 -14.05
N THR A 11 -8.29 -11.53 -13.64
CA THR A 11 -7.51 -12.18 -12.62
C THR A 11 -8.01 -11.61 -11.31
N ASP A 12 -8.76 -12.41 -10.55
CA ASP A 12 -9.09 -12.18 -9.13
C ASP A 12 -7.83 -12.19 -8.23
N GLU A 13 -6.66 -11.91 -8.81
CA GLU A 13 -5.38 -11.98 -8.17
C GLU A 13 -5.13 -10.71 -7.35
N PRO A 14 -4.72 -10.86 -6.09
CA PRO A 14 -4.41 -9.72 -5.25
C PRO A 14 -3.19 -8.96 -5.81
N GLY A 15 -3.27 -7.64 -5.79
CA GLY A 15 -2.32 -6.78 -6.50
C GLY A 15 -2.20 -5.39 -5.87
N ILE A 16 -1.49 -4.50 -6.59
CA ILE A 16 -1.33 -3.10 -6.19
C ILE A 16 -1.92 -2.19 -7.24
N LEU A 17 -2.66 -1.18 -6.78
CA LEU A 17 -3.25 -0.17 -7.64
C LEU A 17 -2.86 1.23 -7.17
N ALA A 18 -2.54 2.09 -8.12
CA ALA A 18 -2.37 3.52 -7.90
C ALA A 18 -3.68 4.24 -8.25
N ILE A 19 -4.38 4.81 -7.26
CA ILE A 19 -5.63 5.56 -7.51
C ILE A 19 -5.57 6.97 -6.93
N SER A 20 -6.27 7.88 -7.60
CA SER A 20 -6.59 9.21 -7.09
C SER A 20 -8.09 9.36 -7.08
N PHE A 21 -8.64 10.00 -6.05
CA PHE A 21 -10.08 10.15 -5.87
C PHE A 21 -10.41 11.42 -5.11
N SER A 22 -11.68 11.83 -5.16
CA SER A 22 -12.19 12.94 -4.37
C SER A 22 -12.90 12.40 -3.13
N MET A 23 -12.55 12.95 -1.96
CA MET A 23 -13.18 12.63 -0.69
C MET A 23 -13.76 13.92 -0.12
N ASP A 24 -15.09 13.97 0.05
CA ASP A 24 -15.82 15.15 0.50
C ASP A 24 -15.53 16.41 -0.32
N GLY A 25 -15.42 16.25 -1.65
CA GLY A 25 -15.11 17.34 -2.57
C GLY A 25 -13.64 17.75 -2.60
N VAL A 26 -12.78 17.14 -1.78
CA VAL A 26 -11.33 17.38 -1.76
C VAL A 26 -10.62 16.30 -2.57
N PHE A 27 -9.91 16.72 -3.62
CA PHE A 27 -9.08 15.83 -4.44
C PHE A 27 -7.88 15.32 -3.64
N LYS A 28 -7.76 14.00 -3.52
CA LYS A 28 -6.62 13.33 -2.91
C LYS A 28 -5.60 12.97 -3.99
N PRO A 29 -4.29 13.15 -3.71
CA PRO A 29 -3.24 12.80 -4.67
C PRO A 29 -3.24 11.30 -4.97
N LEU A 30 -2.58 10.93 -6.06
CA LEU A 30 -2.35 9.53 -6.42
C LEU A 30 -1.66 8.80 -5.26
N GLY A 31 -2.26 7.71 -4.80
CA GLY A 31 -1.72 6.86 -3.73
C GLY A 31 -1.75 5.40 -4.12
N GLY A 32 -0.86 4.61 -3.53
CA GLY A 32 -0.81 3.16 -3.71
C GLY A 32 -1.71 2.42 -2.72
N PHE A 33 -2.35 1.35 -3.19
CA PHE A 33 -3.26 0.52 -2.41
C PHE A 33 -3.02 -0.96 -2.71
N LEU A 34 -3.07 -1.79 -1.67
CA LEU A 34 -3.21 -3.24 -1.79
C LEU A 34 -4.67 -3.54 -2.13
N ILE A 35 -4.93 -4.35 -3.15
CA ILE A 35 -6.29 -4.73 -3.59
C ILE A 35 -6.37 -6.25 -3.64
N GLY A 36 -7.47 -6.82 -3.13
CA GLY A 36 -7.70 -8.28 -3.12
C GLY A 36 -6.97 -9.05 -2.01
N PHE A 37 -6.12 -8.38 -1.22
CA PHE A 37 -5.50 -8.98 -0.04
C PHE A 37 -6.47 -9.02 1.15
N SER A 38 -6.31 -10.00 2.05
CA SER A 38 -7.12 -10.05 3.26
C SER A 38 -6.65 -8.99 4.28
N PRO A 39 -7.54 -8.44 5.12
CA PRO A 39 -7.15 -7.47 6.16
C PRO A 39 -6.07 -8.02 7.12
N GLU A 40 -6.11 -9.32 7.42
CA GLU A 40 -5.12 -9.97 8.28
C GLU A 40 -3.74 -10.00 7.63
N PHE A 41 -3.68 -10.25 6.30
CA PHE A 41 -2.44 -10.20 5.54
C PHE A 41 -1.82 -8.80 5.55
N GLU A 42 -2.63 -7.77 5.31
CA GLU A 42 -2.14 -6.38 5.30
C GLU A 42 -1.58 -5.98 6.68
N ILE A 43 -2.30 -6.27 7.76
CA ILE A 43 -1.86 -5.96 9.13
C ILE A 43 -0.57 -6.71 9.47
N ALA A 44 -0.44 -7.98 9.08
CA ALA A 44 0.79 -8.75 9.29
C ALA A 44 1.97 -8.12 8.52
N LEU A 45 1.75 -7.75 7.26
CA LEU A 45 2.76 -7.10 6.42
C LEU A 45 3.21 -5.76 7.00
N TYR A 46 2.27 -4.90 7.40
CA TYR A 46 2.57 -3.61 8.03
C TYR A 46 3.31 -3.76 9.35
N THR A 47 3.00 -4.79 10.14
CA THR A 47 3.73 -5.09 11.38
C THR A 47 5.18 -5.48 11.09
N ILE A 48 5.43 -6.30 10.06
CA ILE A 48 6.79 -6.67 9.65
C ILE A 48 7.56 -5.44 9.19
N VAL A 49 6.98 -4.61 8.32
CA VAL A 49 7.60 -3.36 7.83
C VAL A 49 7.95 -2.43 9.00
N PHE A 50 7.06 -2.30 9.99
CA PHE A 50 7.30 -1.49 11.18
C PHE A 50 8.50 -2.01 11.99
N LEU A 51 8.60 -3.33 12.17
CA LEU A 51 9.69 -3.98 12.90
C LEU A 51 11.04 -3.93 12.16
N CYS A 52 11.04 -3.81 10.83
CA CYS A 52 12.27 -3.54 10.07
C CYS A 52 12.95 -2.23 10.50
N GLY A 53 12.18 -1.28 11.04
CA GLY A 53 12.70 -0.06 11.65
C GLY A 53 13.06 1.06 10.66
N GLU A 54 13.08 0.77 9.36
CA GLU A 54 13.37 1.72 8.30
C GLU A 54 12.12 2.50 7.84
N LYS A 55 12.32 3.75 7.41
CA LYS A 55 11.22 4.56 6.86
C LYS A 55 10.71 4.01 5.54
N LYS A 56 11.58 3.47 4.69
CA LYS A 56 11.23 2.87 3.41
C LYS A 56 11.74 1.44 3.36
N THR A 57 10.84 0.48 3.26
CA THR A 57 11.19 -0.95 3.23
C THR A 57 10.75 -1.54 1.90
N ARG A 58 11.68 -2.16 1.16
CA ARG A 58 11.36 -2.90 -0.06
C ARG A 58 11.05 -4.34 0.29
N LEU A 59 9.88 -4.82 -0.14
CA LEU A 59 9.43 -6.20 0.08
C LEU A 59 9.07 -6.84 -1.25
N ASN A 60 9.43 -8.12 -1.37
CA ASN A 60 9.01 -8.98 -2.45
C ASN A 60 8.04 -10.04 -1.91
N PHE A 61 6.82 -10.07 -2.43
CA PHE A 61 5.80 -11.03 -2.05
C PHE A 61 4.81 -11.18 -3.20
N ALA A 62 4.22 -12.37 -3.38
CA ALA A 62 3.22 -12.62 -4.43
C ALA A 62 3.66 -12.14 -5.84
N ASN A 63 4.95 -12.27 -6.18
CA ASN A 63 5.56 -11.75 -7.41
C ASN A 63 5.48 -10.22 -7.60
N LEU A 64 5.15 -9.48 -6.54
CA LEU A 64 5.16 -8.02 -6.48
C LEU A 64 6.47 -7.55 -5.83
N ASP A 65 7.02 -6.46 -6.35
CA ASP A 65 8.18 -5.79 -5.77
C ASP A 65 7.78 -4.37 -5.40
N VAL A 66 7.71 -4.11 -4.10
CA VAL A 66 6.94 -3.00 -3.54
C VAL A 66 7.76 -2.32 -2.46
N ILE A 67 7.76 -0.98 -2.48
CA ILE A 67 8.32 -0.19 -1.40
C ILE A 67 7.16 0.27 -0.52
N PHE A 68 7.28 0.08 0.79
CA PHE A 68 6.37 0.63 1.79
C PHE A 68 7.02 1.81 2.48
N GLU A 69 6.29 2.90 2.63
CA GLU A 69 6.69 4.01 3.47
C GLU A 69 6.00 3.87 4.84
N CYS A 70 6.81 3.72 5.88
CA CYS A 70 6.37 3.53 7.25
C CYS A 70 6.62 4.78 8.08
N TYR A 71 5.55 5.32 8.65
CA TYR A 71 5.61 6.39 9.62
C TYR A 71 5.41 5.83 11.01
N LYS A 72 6.23 6.31 11.94
CA LYS A 72 6.17 5.97 13.35
C LYS A 72 5.82 7.22 14.15
N MET A 73 5.17 7.03 15.28
CA MET A 73 4.86 8.08 16.23
C MET A 73 5.40 7.69 17.60
N GLU A 74 5.84 8.66 18.38
CA GLU A 74 6.24 8.41 19.76
C GLU A 74 5.05 8.61 20.70
N ARG A 75 4.81 7.64 21.59
CA ARG A 75 3.78 7.71 22.63
C ARG A 75 4.27 7.03 23.90
N ASN A 76 4.32 7.77 25.01
CA ASN A 76 4.77 7.26 26.31
C ASN A 76 6.13 6.56 26.24
N ASP A 77 7.13 7.23 25.63
CA ASP A 77 8.48 6.71 25.43
C ASP A 77 8.55 5.40 24.61
N LYS A 78 7.53 5.12 23.79
CA LYS A 78 7.46 3.98 22.90
C LYS A 78 7.18 4.42 21.47
N GLU A 79 7.87 3.82 20.52
CA GLU A 79 7.50 3.91 19.11
C GLU A 79 6.23 3.09 18.87
N VAL A 80 5.24 3.73 18.26
CA VAL A 80 4.00 3.09 17.81
C VAL A 80 3.85 3.24 16.30
N LEU A 81 3.23 2.24 15.68
CA LEU A 81 2.83 2.27 14.29
C LEU A 81 1.89 3.48 14.04
N ALA A 82 2.23 4.31 13.06
CA ALA A 82 1.32 5.33 12.53
C ALA A 82 0.84 4.90 11.14
N THR A 83 1.10 5.70 10.10
CA THR A 83 0.66 5.40 8.74
C THR A 83 1.66 4.50 8.02
N ILE A 84 1.19 3.45 7.36
CA ILE A 84 1.97 2.69 6.38
C ILE A 84 1.15 2.57 5.09
N TYR A 85 1.79 2.76 3.94
CA TYR A 85 1.18 2.55 2.62
C TYR A 85 2.24 2.12 1.60
N PRO A 86 1.86 1.38 0.54
CA PRO A 86 2.74 1.09 -0.57
C PRO A 86 2.95 2.35 -1.41
N THR A 87 4.19 2.61 -1.79
CA THR A 87 4.55 3.66 -2.76
C THR A 87 4.46 3.13 -4.18
N VAL A 88 3.94 3.97 -5.08
CA VAL A 88 3.73 3.74 -6.51
C VAL A 88 4.55 4.71 -7.34
#